data_AF-A0A174X973-F1
#
_entry.id   AF-A0A174X973-F1
#
_cell.length_a   1.000
_cell.length_b   1.000
_cell.length_c   1.000
_cell.angle_alpha   90.00
_cell.angle_beta   90.00
_cell.angle_gamma   90.00
#
_symmetry.space_group_name_H-M   'P 1'
#
loop_
_entity.id
_entity.type
_entity.pdbx_description
1 polymer ?
#
loop_
_entity_poly.entity_id
_entity_poly.type
_entity_poly.pdbx_seq_one_letter_code
_entity_poly.pdbx_strand_id
1 'polypeptide(L)'
;MSTLPSGVRLVRLLNEHLSDIMNRERTNTASIHLYCTGPYWVAFERSAYQLRLAFLDSETTPMRLLGYPFPVVMVSVTDRLLRSYARKHILRKDESDYKLLTVPGLPLADYHAWHTSEVKGLPLLT
;
A
#
# COMPACT_ATOMS: atom_id res chain seq x y z
N MET A 1 -11.73 18.68 -8.27
CA MET A 1 -11.32 17.28 -8.13
C MET A 1 -10.50 16.92 -9.35
N SER A 2 -9.29 16.43 -9.15
CA SER A 2 -8.33 16.21 -10.24
C SER A 2 -8.81 15.07 -11.18
N THR A 3 -8.82 15.33 -12.49
CA THR A 3 -9.48 14.50 -13.53
C THR A 3 -8.69 13.27 -13.98
N LEU A 4 -7.43 13.11 -13.56
CA LEU A 4 -6.62 11.99 -14.01
C LEU A 4 -7.16 10.63 -13.50
N PRO A 5 -7.19 9.59 -14.35
CA PRO A 5 -7.53 8.22 -13.95
C PRO A 5 -6.63 7.69 -12.84
N SER A 6 -7.14 6.78 -12.01
CA SER A 6 -6.41 6.20 -10.88
C SER A 6 -5.11 5.51 -11.29
N GLY A 7 -5.11 4.77 -12.40
CA GLY A 7 -3.89 4.14 -12.91
C GLY A 7 -2.80 5.15 -13.26
N VAL A 8 -3.16 6.29 -13.86
CA VAL A 8 -2.19 7.35 -14.22
C VAL A 8 -1.61 8.00 -12.97
N ARG A 9 -2.42 8.19 -11.92
CA ARG A 9 -1.95 8.69 -10.63
C ARG A 9 -0.99 7.72 -9.96
N LEU A 10 -1.30 6.43 -10.00
CA LEU A 10 -0.44 5.38 -9.44
C LEU A 10 0.91 5.34 -10.16
N VAL A 11 0.90 5.33 -11.50
CA VAL A 11 2.13 5.36 -12.29
C VAL A 11 2.97 6.61 -11.97
N ARG A 12 2.33 7.78 -11.86
CA ARG A 12 3.01 9.02 -11.48
C ARG A 12 3.62 8.94 -10.08
N LEU A 13 2.86 8.48 -9.09
CA LEU A 13 3.33 8.29 -7.71
C LEU A 13 4.57 7.39 -7.67
N LEU A 14 4.53 6.26 -8.38
CA LEU A 14 5.64 5.32 -8.42
C LEU A 14 6.85 5.92 -9.15
N ASN A 15 6.66 6.57 -10.29
CA ASN A 15 7.76 7.22 -11.01
C ASN A 15 8.46 8.31 -10.19
N GLU A 16 7.70 9.07 -9.39
CA GLU A 16 8.24 10.20 -8.61
C GLU A 16 8.79 9.76 -7.25
N HIS A 17 8.19 8.75 -6.60
CA HIS A 17 8.42 8.46 -5.18
C HIS A 17 8.73 6.99 -4.84
N LEU A 18 8.91 6.09 -5.82
CA LEU A 18 9.14 4.67 -5.56
C LEU A 18 10.27 4.40 -4.55
N SER A 19 11.44 5.01 -4.75
CA SER A 19 12.59 4.81 -3.85
C SER A 19 12.29 5.21 -2.41
N ASP A 20 11.60 6.33 -2.21
CA ASP A 20 11.23 6.83 -0.88
C ASP A 20 10.19 5.94 -0.22
N ILE A 21 9.21 5.46 -1.00
CA ILE A 21 8.20 4.51 -0.54
C ILE A 21 8.89 3.22 -0.09
N MET A 22 9.75 2.63 -0.90
CA MET A 22 10.40 1.35 -0.59
C MET A 22 11.38 1.46 0.58
N ASN A 23 12.12 2.58 0.68
CA ASN A 23 12.99 2.82 1.83
C ASN A 23 12.20 2.94 3.14
N ARG A 24 11.02 3.58 3.09
CA ARG A 24 10.12 3.70 4.24
C ARG A 24 9.53 2.34 4.64
N GLU A 25 9.05 1.57 3.68
CA GLU A 25 8.46 0.25 3.94
C GLU A 25 9.47 -0.75 4.49
N ARG A 26 10.76 -0.64 4.14
CA ARG A 26 11.82 -1.53 4.66
C ARG A 26 11.94 -1.51 6.19
N THR A 27 11.70 -0.38 6.83
CA THR A 27 11.82 -0.22 8.31
C THR A 27 10.48 -0.08 9.00
N ASN A 28 9.39 0.03 8.24
CA ASN A 28 8.05 0.15 8.78
C ASN A 28 7.64 -1.11 9.55
N THR A 29 7.11 -0.94 10.76
CA THR A 29 6.67 -2.06 11.61
C THR A 29 5.33 -1.79 12.29
N ALA A 30 4.82 -0.55 12.32
CA ALA A 30 3.68 -0.19 13.15
C ALA A 30 2.86 0.96 12.55
N SER A 31 2.91 1.14 11.23
CA SER A 31 2.24 2.24 10.56
C SER A 31 1.74 1.83 9.18
N ILE A 32 0.60 2.37 8.77
CA ILE A 32 0.09 2.19 7.41
C ILE A 32 0.24 3.52 6.67
N HIS A 33 1.12 3.51 5.66
CA HIS A 33 1.32 4.59 4.72
C HIS A 33 0.33 4.45 3.56
N LEU A 34 -0.56 5.43 3.40
CA LEU A 34 -1.63 5.42 2.40
C LEU A 34 -1.46 6.57 1.42
N TYR A 35 -1.51 6.25 0.14
CA TYR A 35 -1.35 7.20 -0.96
C TYR A 35 -2.64 7.28 -1.77
N CYS A 36 -3.10 8.50 -2.06
CA CYS A 36 -4.33 8.74 -2.79
C CYS A 36 -4.12 8.54 -4.30
N THR A 37 -4.94 7.71 -4.92
CA THR A 37 -5.00 7.53 -6.37
C THR A 37 -6.39 7.92 -6.91
N GLY A 38 -7.07 8.86 -6.25
CA GLY A 38 -8.40 9.36 -6.60
C GLY A 38 -9.48 8.73 -5.70
N PRO A 39 -10.37 7.85 -6.21
CA PRO A 39 -11.36 7.15 -5.40
C PRO A 39 -10.79 6.03 -4.51
N TYR A 40 -9.52 5.65 -4.74
CA TYR A 40 -8.82 4.61 -4.01
C TYR A 40 -7.64 5.17 -3.21
N TRP A 41 -7.32 4.46 -2.15
CA TRP A 41 -6.11 4.62 -1.35
C TRP A 41 -5.29 3.34 -1.46
N VAL A 42 -4.00 3.49 -1.70
CA VAL A 42 -3.07 2.36 -1.88
C VAL A 42 -1.99 2.38 -0.83
N ALA A 43 -1.56 1.19 -0.42
CA ALA A 43 -0.41 0.95 0.42
C ALA A 43 0.49 -0.10 -0.24
N PHE A 44 1.76 -0.14 0.14
CA PHE A 44 2.77 -1.04 -0.41
C PHE A 44 3.40 -1.89 0.70
N GLU A 45 3.86 -3.10 0.35
CA GLU A 45 4.67 -3.97 1.21
C GLU A 45 4.08 -4.17 2.61
N ARG A 46 4.77 -3.70 3.66
CA ARG A 46 4.36 -3.91 5.06
C ARG A 46 3.10 -3.13 5.40
N SER A 47 2.98 -1.90 4.92
CA SER A 47 1.74 -1.12 5.00
C SER A 47 0.61 -1.85 4.26
N ALA A 48 0.88 -2.45 3.09
CA ALA A 48 -0.12 -3.19 2.32
C ALA A 48 -0.65 -4.40 3.11
N TYR A 49 0.24 -5.17 3.74
CA TYR A 49 -0.15 -6.29 4.58
C TYR A 49 -1.00 -5.85 5.78
N GLN A 50 -0.57 -4.81 6.49
CA GLN A 50 -1.35 -4.28 7.62
C GLN A 50 -2.71 -3.74 7.17
N LEU A 51 -2.77 -3.13 5.99
CA LEU A 51 -4.02 -2.68 5.38
C LEU A 51 -4.93 -3.87 5.04
N ARG A 52 -4.38 -4.95 4.49
CA ARG A 52 -5.11 -6.20 4.20
C ARG A 52 -5.72 -6.82 5.45
N LEU A 53 -5.01 -6.78 6.57
CA LEU A 53 -5.53 -7.24 7.87
C LEU A 53 -6.65 -6.34 8.39
N ALA A 54 -6.54 -5.02 8.19
CA ALA A 54 -7.56 -4.06 8.61
C ALA A 54 -8.82 -4.08 7.74
N PHE A 55 -8.71 -4.46 6.46
CA PHE A 55 -9.79 -4.46 5.49
C PHE A 55 -9.84 -5.78 4.72
N LEU A 56 -10.74 -6.68 5.13
CA LEU A 56 -10.88 -7.98 4.45
C LEU A 56 -11.34 -7.86 2.98
N ASP A 57 -12.07 -6.79 2.66
CA ASP A 57 -12.55 -6.46 1.31
C ASP A 57 -11.52 -5.67 0.48
N SER A 58 -10.28 -5.55 0.93
CA SER A 58 -9.22 -4.87 0.19
C SER A 58 -8.78 -5.69 -1.03
N GLU A 59 -8.41 -5.01 -2.11
CA GLU A 59 -7.84 -5.67 -3.29
C GLU A 59 -6.32 -5.75 -3.16
N THR A 60 -5.76 -6.96 -3.28
CA THR A 60 -4.31 -7.19 -3.29
C THR A 60 -3.82 -7.37 -4.72
N THR A 61 -2.78 -6.63 -5.08
CA THR A 61 -2.22 -6.61 -6.43
C THR A 61 -0.70 -6.75 -6.35
N PRO A 62 -0.15 -7.95 -6.64
CA PRO A 62 1.28 -8.11 -6.84
C PRO A 62 1.69 -7.46 -8.17
N MET A 63 2.82 -6.75 -8.17
CA MET A 63 3.30 -5.96 -9.31
C MET A 63 4.81 -6.10 -9.50
N ARG A 64 5.25 -5.98 -10.76
CA ARG A 64 6.66 -5.77 -11.10
C ARG A 64 6.85 -4.35 -11.58
N LEU A 65 7.79 -3.65 -10.95
CA LEU A 65 8.05 -2.24 -11.23
C LEU A 65 9.34 -2.10 -12.01
N LEU A 66 9.31 -1.30 -13.08
CA LEU A 66 10.51 -0.97 -13.84
C LEU A 66 11.51 -0.26 -12.92
N GLY A 67 12.77 -0.70 -12.90
CA GLY A 67 13.81 -0.12 -12.05
C GLY A 67 13.80 -0.59 -10.59
N TYR A 68 12.95 -1.56 -10.22
CA TYR A 68 13.00 -2.21 -8.90
C TYR A 68 13.21 -3.73 -9.05
N PRO A 69 14.24 -4.30 -8.41
CA PRO A 69 14.68 -5.67 -8.72
C PRO A 69 13.78 -6.77 -8.15
N PHE A 70 12.91 -6.45 -7.21
CA PHE A 70 12.04 -7.42 -6.54
C PHE A 70 10.56 -7.16 -6.90
N PRO A 71 9.70 -8.19 -6.86
CA PRO A 71 8.26 -7.95 -6.88
C PRO A 71 7.84 -7.03 -5.73
N VAL A 72 6.80 -6.24 -5.96
CA VAL A 72 6.18 -5.38 -4.96
C VAL A 72 4.72 -5.78 -4.81
N VAL A 73 4.21 -5.82 -3.59
CA VAL A 73 2.79 -6.07 -3.33
C VAL A 73 2.12 -4.75 -2.94
N MET A 74 1.05 -4.41 -3.67
CA MET A 74 0.19 -3.28 -3.35
C MET A 74 -1.15 -3.81 -2.82
N VAL A 75 -1.73 -3.09 -1.87
CA VAL A 75 -3.12 -3.30 -1.44
C VAL A 75 -3.88 -1.99 -1.60
N SER A 76 -5.11 -2.07 -2.12
CA SER A 76 -5.97 -0.92 -2.34
C SER A 76 -7.31 -1.05 -1.61
N VAL A 77 -7.81 0.10 -1.15
CA VAL A 77 -9.13 0.24 -0.52
C VAL A 77 -9.84 1.46 -1.06
N THR A 78 -11.18 1.46 -1.03
CA THR A 78 -11.96 2.64 -1.43
C THR A 78 -11.89 3.72 -0.35
N ASP A 79 -11.97 4.99 -0.77
CA ASP A 79 -12.08 6.13 0.15
C ASP A 79 -13.26 5.98 1.14
N ARG A 80 -14.37 5.36 0.70
CA ARG A 80 -15.52 5.05 1.54
C ARG A 80 -15.17 4.13 2.71
N LEU A 81 -14.47 3.02 2.44
CA LEU A 81 -14.05 2.08 3.48
C LEU A 81 -13.06 2.75 4.44
N LEU A 82 -12.07 3.47 3.89
CA LEU A 82 -11.06 4.13 4.69
C LEU A 82 -11.66 5.20 5.62
N ARG A 83 -12.61 6.02 5.16
CA ARG A 83 -13.30 7.00 6.01
C ARG A 83 -14.07 6.35 7.15
N SER A 84 -14.72 5.21 6.90
CA SER A 84 -15.43 4.47 7.94
C SER A 84 -14.48 3.97 9.02
N TYR A 85 -13.33 3.43 8.60
CA TYR A 85 -12.28 2.94 9.49
C TYR A 85 -11.62 4.07 10.29
N ALA A 86 -11.26 5.17 9.62
CA ALA A 86 -10.64 6.34 10.21
C ALA A 86 -11.46 6.96 11.36
N ARG A 87 -12.80 6.90 11.30
CA ARG A 87 -13.66 7.37 12.39
C ARG A 87 -13.51 6.57 13.69
N LYS A 88 -12.99 5.34 13.60
CA LYS A 88 -12.84 4.41 14.73
C LYS A 88 -11.38 4.24 15.17
N HIS A 89 -10.42 4.82 14.45
CA HIS A 89 -8.99 4.57 14.62
C HIS A 89 -8.18 5.87 14.61
N ILE A 90 -6.96 5.81 15.15
CA ILE A 90 -6.09 6.99 15.27
C ILE A 90 -5.34 7.24 13.95
N LEU A 91 -5.71 8.31 13.26
CA LEU A 91 -4.95 8.92 12.18
C LEU A 91 -3.83 9.80 12.76
N ARG A 92 -2.57 9.50 12.44
CA ARG A 92 -1.43 10.38 12.78
C ARG A 92 -1.30 11.54 11.82
N LYS A 93 -1.66 11.31 10.54
CA LYS A 93 -1.62 12.32 9.48
C LYS A 93 -2.80 12.09 8.55
N ASP A 94 -3.55 13.15 8.26
CA ASP A 94 -4.72 13.11 7.38
C ASP A 94 -4.60 14.24 6.34
N GLU A 95 -3.81 14.02 5.30
CA GLU A 95 -3.68 14.93 4.17
C GLU A 95 -4.54 14.44 2.98
N SER A 96 -4.71 15.31 1.99
CA SER A 96 -5.57 15.05 0.84
C SER A 96 -5.04 13.94 -0.07
N ASP A 97 -3.71 13.81 -0.16
CA ASP A 97 -2.99 12.87 -1.00
C ASP A 97 -2.22 11.79 -0.23
N TYR A 98 -2.05 11.98 1.08
CA TYR A 98 -1.32 11.05 1.94
C TYR A 98 -1.94 10.92 3.33
N LYS A 99 -2.05 9.70 3.83
CA LYS A 99 -2.53 9.42 5.19
C LYS A 99 -1.60 8.45 5.91
N LEU A 100 -1.55 8.61 7.22
CA LEU A 100 -0.76 7.77 8.11
C LEU A 100 -1.62 7.26 9.26
N LEU A 101 -1.76 5.94 9.34
CA LEU A 101 -2.43 5.26 10.45
C LEU A 101 -1.42 4.63 11.39
N THR A 102 -1.72 4.61 12.69
CA THR A 102 -0.98 3.78 13.66
C THR A 102 -1.68 2.44 13.77
N VAL A 103 -0.90 1.36 13.76
CA VAL A 103 -1.42 0.01 13.97
C VAL A 103 -0.50 -0.77 14.91
N PRO A 104 -0.97 -1.89 15.50
CA PRO A 104 -0.12 -2.77 16.27
C PRO A 104 1.11 -3.23 15.47
N GLY A 105 2.16 -3.61 16.20
CA GLY A 105 3.40 -4.10 15.61
C GLY A 105 3.17 -5.26 14.64
N LEU A 106 3.89 -5.22 13.53
CA LEU A 106 3.83 -6.20 12.46
C LEU A 106 4.54 -7.51 12.86
N PRO A 107 3.85 -8.66 12.81
CA PRO A 107 4.52 -9.94 12.82
C PRO A 107 5.27 -10.14 11.48
N LEU A 108 6.59 -9.92 11.47
CA LEU A 108 7.39 -9.97 10.24
C LEU A 108 7.34 -11.34 9.54
N ALA A 109 7.26 -12.44 10.30
CA ALA A 109 7.15 -13.78 9.74
C ALA A 109 5.87 -13.95 8.91
N ASP A 110 4.73 -13.47 9.43
CA ASP A 110 3.44 -13.57 8.76
C ASP A 110 3.42 -12.69 7.50
N TYR A 111 4.03 -11.50 7.57
CA TYR A 111 4.26 -10.66 6.41
C TYR A 111 5.06 -11.38 5.32
N HIS A 112 6.19 -12.00 5.66
CA HIS A 112 7.03 -12.69 4.69
C HIS A 112 6.33 -13.88 4.05
N ALA A 113 5.57 -14.65 4.84
CA ALA A 113 4.77 -15.76 4.34
C ALA A 113 3.68 -15.26 3.37
N TRP A 114 2.95 -14.21 3.75
CA TRP A 114 1.94 -13.58 2.90
C TRP A 114 2.54 -13.06 1.60
N HIS A 115 3.59 -12.24 1.68
CA HIS A 115 4.24 -11.67 0.51
C HIS A 115 4.71 -12.76 -0.46
N THR A 116 5.36 -13.81 0.05
CA THR A 116 5.83 -14.94 -0.77
C THR A 116 4.67 -15.63 -1.49
N SER A 117 3.51 -15.76 -0.84
CA SER A 117 2.30 -16.31 -1.45
C SER A 117 1.78 -15.43 -2.58
N GLU A 118 1.66 -14.11 -2.36
CA GLU A 118 1.11 -13.16 -3.34
C GLU A 118 1.97 -13.07 -4.61
N VAL A 119 3.30 -13.09 -4.47
CA VAL A 119 4.21 -12.91 -5.61
C VAL A 119 4.51 -14.19 -6.37
N LYS A 120 4.08 -15.36 -5.86
CA LYS A 120 4.38 -16.69 -6.46
C LYS A 120 3.88 -16.83 -7.89
N GLY A 121 2.78 -16.15 -8.24
CA GLY A 121 2.17 -16.18 -9.58
C GLY A 121 2.77 -15.19 -10.58
N LEU A 122 3.71 -14.32 -10.16
CA LEU A 122 4.30 -13.34 -11.07
C LEU A 122 5.34 -14.00 -11.98
N PRO A 123 5.25 -13.81 -13.31
CA PRO A 123 6.24 -14.35 -14.23
C PRO A 123 7.64 -13.87 -13.85
N LEU A 124 8.63 -14.76 -13.99
CA LEU A 124 10.04 -14.37 -13.87
C LEU A 124 10.40 -13.51 -15.08
N LEU A 125 11.02 -12.36 -14.85
CA LEU A 125 11.68 -11.62 -15.92
C LEU A 125 12.97 -12.39 -16.22
N THR A 126 12.91 -13.31 -17.17
CA THR A 126 14.07 -13.95 -17.80
C THR A 126 14.62 -13.07 -18.90
#